data_AF-P83397-F1
#
_entry.id   AF-P83397-F1
#
_cell.length_a   1.000
_cell.length_b   1.000
_cell.length_c   1.000
_cell.angle_alpha   90.00
_cell.angle_beta   90.00
_cell.angle_gamma   90.00
#
_symmetry.space_group_name_H-M   'P 1'
#
loop_
_entity.id
_entity.type
_entity.pdbx_description
1 polymer ?
#
loop_
_entity_poly.entity_id
_entity_poly.type
_entity_poly.pdbx_seq_one_letter_code
_entity_poly.pdbx_strand_id
1 'polypeptide(L)' 'ARICPRILMKCKKDSDCLAECICEEHGFCG' A
#
# COMPACT_ATOMS: atom_id res chain seq x y z
N ALA A 1 -2.73 11.40 -9.99
CA ALA A 1 -3.28 10.06 -9.70
C ALA A 1 -2.19 9.28 -9.00
N ARG A 2 -2.41 8.77 -7.78
CA ARG A 2 -1.39 7.98 -7.09
C ARG A 2 -1.03 6.76 -7.95
N ILE A 3 0.25 6.56 -8.20
CA ILE A 3 0.71 5.34 -8.88
C ILE A 3 0.87 4.27 -7.81
N CYS A 4 -0.16 3.44 -7.64
CA CYS A 4 -0.08 2.24 -6.82
C CYS A 4 -0.05 1.00 -7.73
N PRO A 5 1.07 0.23 -7.75
CA PRO A 5 1.10 -1.02 -8.50
C PRO A 5 0.09 -2.02 -7.93
N ARG A 6 -0.60 -2.75 -8.80
CA ARG A 6 -1.54 -3.81 -8.40
C ARG A 6 -0.80 -5.05 -7.95
N ILE A 7 -0.24 -4.98 -6.74
CA ILE A 7 0.41 -6.10 -6.06
C ILE A 7 -0.20 -6.24 -4.67
N LEU A 8 -0.57 -7.47 -4.30
CA LEU A 8 -1.09 -7.74 -2.97
C LEU A 8 0.08 -7.76 -1.97
N MET A 9 0.28 -6.65 -1.26
CA MET A 9 1.35 -6.48 -0.28
C MET A 9 0.78 -6.20 1.10
N LYS A 10 1.20 -6.97 2.11
CA LYS A 10 0.79 -6.74 3.51
C LYS A 10 1.56 -5.56 4.09
N CYS A 11 0.92 -4.81 4.97
CA CYS A 11 1.51 -3.64 5.62
C CYS A 11 0.99 -3.44 7.04
N LYS A 12 1.71 -2.62 7.81
CA LYS A 12 1.24 -2.06 9.09
C LYS A 12 1.20 -0.53 9.08
N LYS A 13 1.94 0.09 8.17
CA LYS A 13 2.06 1.54 7.97
C LYS A 13 2.42 1.83 6.51
N ASP A 14 2.17 3.07 6.09
CA ASP A 14 2.39 3.49 4.69
C ASP A 14 3.82 3.28 4.20
N SER A 15 4.83 3.39 5.07
CA SER A 15 6.23 3.16 4.68
C SER A 15 6.56 1.72 4.30
N ASP A 16 5.66 0.77 4.61
CA ASP A 16 5.81 -0.62 4.19
C ASP A 16 5.39 -0.81 2.72
N CYS A 17 4.65 0.16 2.17
CA CYS A 17 4.08 0.10 0.84
C CYS A 17 4.98 0.73 -0.23
N LEU A 18 4.79 0.31 -1.47
CA LEU A 18 5.55 0.81 -2.61
C LEU A 18 4.95 2.10 -3.16
N ALA A 19 5.83 2.94 -3.73
CA ALA A 19 5.45 4.16 -4.43
C ALA A 19 4.54 5.07 -3.58
N GLU A 20 3.36 5.42 -4.09
CA GLU A 20 2.41 6.30 -3.40
C GLU A 20 1.26 5.53 -2.72
N CYS A 21 1.35 4.20 -2.62
CA CYS A 21 0.35 3.39 -1.93
C CYS A 21 0.35 3.70 -0.42
N ILE A 22 -0.81 3.57 0.21
CA ILE A 22 -0.97 3.65 1.66
C ILE A 22 -1.39 2.32 2.24
N CYS A 23 -1.16 2.14 3.53
CA CYS A 23 -1.62 0.96 4.23
C CYS A 23 -3.09 1.12 4.62
N GLU A 24 -3.97 0.39 3.95
CA GLU A 24 -5.40 0.43 4.24
C GLU A 24 -5.74 -0.38 5.50
N GLU A 25 -6.92 -0.17 6.08
CA GLU A 25 -7.34 -0.79 7.34
C GLU A 25 -7.40 -2.32 7.29
N HIS A 26 -7.53 -2.92 6.10
CA HIS A 26 -7.49 -4.37 5.90
C HIS A 26 -6.07 -4.96 5.95
N GLY A 27 -5.05 -4.11 6.10
CA GLY A 27 -3.65 -4.51 6.26
C GLY A 27 -2.94 -4.82 4.94
N PHE A 28 -3.44 -4.30 3.82
CA PHE A 28 -2.77 -4.37 2.53
C PHE A 28 -2.59 -2.98 1.88
N CYS A 29 -1.56 -2.87 1.05
CA CYS A 29 -1.21 -1.65 0.34
C CYS A 29 -2.17 -1.41 -0.84
N GLY A 30 -2.67 -0.17 -0.96
CA GLY A 30 -3.59 0.29 -2.00
C GLY A 30 -3.44 1.77 -2.33
#